data_AF-A0A662DC38-F1
#
_entry.id   AF-A0A662DC38-F1
#
_cell.length_a   1.000
_cell.length_b   1.000
_cell.length_c   1.000
_cell.angle_alpha   90.00
_cell.angle_beta   90.00
_cell.angle_gamma   90.00
#
_symmetry.space_group_name_H-M   'P 1'
#
loop_
_entity.id
_entity.type
_entity.pdbx_description
1 polymer ?
#
loop_
_entity_poly.entity_id
_entity_poly.type
_entity_poly.pdbx_seq_one_letter_code
_entity_poly.pdbx_strand_id
1 'polypeptide(L)' 'MVSRKLVPYILIFGLYLISYGHLSPGGGFQGGVVLASGIILLALARGTDSA' A
#
# COMPACT_ATOMS: atom_id res chain seq x y z
N MET A 1 -5.70 13.37 -7.70
CA MET A 1 -4.29 13.48 -8.21
C MET A 1 -3.24 13.00 -7.20
N VAL A 2 -3.32 13.41 -5.93
CA VAL A 2 -2.33 13.07 -4.89
C VAL A 2 -2.23 11.56 -4.64
N SER A 3 -3.35 10.86 -4.50
CA SER A 3 -3.40 9.42 -4.21
C SER A 3 -2.64 8.58 -5.24
N ARG A 4 -2.77 8.88 -6.53
CA ARG A 4 -2.11 8.14 -7.61
C ARG A 4 -0.58 8.31 -7.60
N LYS A 5 -0.09 9.44 -7.07
CA LYS A 5 1.35 9.69 -6.86
C LYS A 5 1.88 9.00 -5.61
N LEU A 6 1.08 8.86 -4.56
CA LEU A 6 1.48 8.22 -3.29
C LEU A 6 1.57 6.70 -3.38
N VAL A 7 0.69 6.07 -4.16
CA VAL A 7 0.61 4.60 -4.29
C VAL A 7 1.95 3.91 -4.61
N PRO A 8 2.78 4.35 -5.57
CA PRO A 8 4.07 3.70 -5.81
C PRO A 8 4.97 3.69 -4.56
N TYR A 9 4.95 4.75 -3.74
CA TYR A 9 5.71 4.79 -2.48
C TYR A 9 5.14 3.81 -1.44
N ILE A 10 3.82 3.71 -1.33
CA ILE A 10 3.14 2.74 -0.45
C ILE A 10 3.49 1.30 -0.84
N LEU A 11 3.49 1.00 -2.14
CA LEU A 11 3.81 -0.34 -2.64
C LEU A 11 5.27 -0.72 -2.37
N ILE A 12 6.21 0.20 -2.61
CA ILE A 12 7.63 0.00 -2.31
C ILE A 12 7.84 -0.22 -0.80
N PHE A 13 7.16 0.54 0.05
CA PHE A 13 7.24 0.37 1.50
C PHE A 13 6.63 -0.96 1.97
N GLY A 14 5.51 -1.38 1.39
CA GLY A 14 4.91 -2.69 1.67
C GLY A 14 5.84 -3.85 1.28
N LEU A 15 6.52 -3.75 0.13
CA LEU A 15 7.54 -4.71 -0.28
C LEU A 15 8.73 -4.72 0.68
N TYR A 16 9.20 -3.55 1.14
CA TYR A 16 10.24 -3.45 2.15
C TYR A 16 9.86 -4.19 3.45
N LEU A 17 8.64 -3.99 3.95
CA LEU A 17 8.16 -4.67 5.17
C LEU A 17 8.12 -6.20 5.01
N ILE A 18 7.84 -6.71 3.80
CA ILE A 18 7.84 -8.14 3.51
C ILE A 18 9.28 -8.66 3.45
N SER A 19 10.16 -8.01 2.68
CA SER A 19 11.54 -8.48 2.47
C SER A 19 12.44 -8.32 3.71
N TYR A 20 12.25 -7.27 4.51
CA TYR A 20 13.08 -6.95 5.67
C TYR A 20 12.41 -7.28 7.01
N GLY A 21 11.25 -7.94 7.02
CA GLY A 21 10.54 -8.32 8.24
C GLY A 21 11.33 -9.26 9.19
N HIS A 22 12.45 -9.82 8.74
CA HIS A 22 13.38 -10.58 9.59
C HIS A 22 14.38 -9.68 10.35
N LEU A 23 14.69 -8.50 9.80
CA LEU A 23 15.70 -7.56 10.32
C LEU A 23 15.07 -6.38 11.06
N SER A 24 13.86 -5.96 10.67
CA SER A 24 13.09 -4.90 11.29
C SER A 24 11.70 -5.40 11.69
N PRO A 25 11.02 -4.74 12.65
CA PRO A 25 9.60 -5.01 12.91
C PRO A 25 8.81 -4.92 11.61
N GLY A 26 8.08 -6.00 11.26
CA GLY A 26 7.44 -6.11 9.96
C GLY A 26 6.98 -7.53 9.66
N GLY A 27 7.07 -7.93 8.39
CA GLY A 27 6.73 -9.27 7.90
C GLY A 27 5.56 -9.30 6.94
N GLY A 28 5.18 -10.51 6.54
CA GLY A 28 4.18 -10.75 5.49
C GLY A 28 2.81 -10.14 5.78
N PHE A 29 2.32 -10.25 7.02
CA PHE A 29 1.02 -9.70 7.39
C PHE A 29 1.00 -8.17 7.35
N GLN A 30 1.93 -7.51 8.04
CA GLN A 30 1.99 -6.05 8.10
C GLN A 30 2.25 -5.44 6.72
N GLY A 31 3.19 -6.02 5.95
CA GLY A 31 3.45 -5.60 4.58
C GLY A 31 2.25 -5.83 3.65
N GLY A 32 1.54 -6.96 3.80
CA GLY A 32 0.30 -7.24 3.08
C GLY A 32 -0.81 -6.21 3.35
N VAL A 33 -0.98 -5.79 4.61
CA VAL A 33 -1.94 -4.73 4.98
C VAL A 33 -1.57 -3.39 4.34
N VAL A 34 -0.28 -3.04 4.27
CA VAL A 34 0.20 -1.83 3.60
C VAL A 34 -0.04 -1.88 2.09
N LEU A 35 0.21 -3.04 1.44
CA LEU A 35 -0.09 -3.21 0.02
C LEU A 35 -1.60 -3.08 -0.26
N ALA A 36 -2.44 -3.72 0.57
CA ALA A 36 -3.89 -3.65 0.46
C ALA A 36 -4.42 -2.22 0.65
N SER A 37 -3.86 -1.46 1.60
CA SER A 37 -4.26 -0.06 1.83
C SER A 37 -3.94 0.84 0.62
N GLY A 38 -2.84 0.59 -0.10
CA GLY A 38 -2.53 1.28 -1.35
C GLY A 38 -3.56 1.04 -2.46
N ILE A 39 -4.06 -0.19 -2.58
CA ILE A 39 -5.14 -0.55 -3.52
C ILE A 39 -6.46 0.12 -3.10
N ILE A 40 -6.81 0.06 -1.82
CA ILE A 40 -8.02 0.70 -1.28
C ILE A 40 -7.96 2.22 -1.49
N LEU A 41 -6.79 2.83 -1.29
CA LEU A 41 -6.59 4.26 -1.51
C LEU A 41 -6.86 4.64 -2.98
N LEU A 42 -6.46 3.82 -3.95
CA LEU A 42 -6.81 4.03 -5.36
C LEU A 42 -8.30 3.89 -5.62
N ALA A 43 -8.95 2.89 -5.00
CA ALA A 43 -10.38 2.67 -5.14
C ALA A 43 -11.19 3.85 -4.59
N LEU A 44 -10.86 4.32 -3.38
CA LEU A 44 -11.49 5.49 -2.76
C LEU A 44 -11.20 6.78 -3.54
N ALA A 45 -9.99 6.94 -4.05
CA ALA A 45 -9.60 8.14 -4.80
C ALA A 45 -10.24 8.25 -6.19
N ARG A 46 -10.81 7.17 -6.73
CA ARG A 46 -11.63 7.22 -7.96
C ARG A 46 -13.04 7.76 -7.70
N GLY A 47 -13.51 7.75 -6.45
CA GLY A 47 -14.87 8.17 -6.09
C GLY A 47 -15.93 7.22 -6.65
N THR A 48 -17.15 7.33 -6.12
CA THR A 48 -18.33 6.56 -6.58
C THR A 48 -18.86 7.06 -7.94
N ASP A 49 -18.18 8.01 -8.59
CA ASP A 49 -18.56 8.64 -9.87
C ASP A 49 -18.61 7.66 -11.07
N SER A 50 -18.16 6.42 -10.88
CA SER A 50 -18.25 5.34 -11.88
C SER A 50 -19.38 4.33 -11.60
N ALA A 51 -20.34 4.66 -10.74
CA ALA A 51 -21.51 3.83 -10.44
C ALA A 51 -22.82 4.51 -10.86
#